data_AF-A0A349LUH1-F1
#
_entry.id   AF-A0A349LUH1-F1
#
_cell.length_a   1.000
_cell.length_b   1.000
_cell.length_c   1.000
_cell.angle_alpha   90.00
_cell.angle_beta   90.00
_cell.angle_gamma   90.00
#
_symmetry.space_group_name_H-M   'P 1'
#
loop_
_entity.id
_entity.type
_entity.pdbx_description
1 polymer ?
#
loop_
_entity_poly.entity_id
_entity_poly.type
_entity_poly.pdbx_seq_one_letter_code
_entity_poly.pdbx_strand_id
1 'polypeptide(L)'
;MAVDDPLATLADIQEPAIDALWFERPLVWLALLLLLVLVVYAVLKRYQQFQQQAPRREALALLQRLPAQCTASELTEILKRYLKARQLPVTLLSATPSELQRFLEHNSRGSAEDIRWPDLMALHYQRDVDAAQLQSYRQSLARWLSHHPWVLTLP
;
A
#
# COMPACT_ATOMS: atom_id res chain seq x y z
N MET A 1 60.87 61.21 -32.16
CA MET A 1 59.58 60.50 -32.20
C MET A 1 59.70 59.34 -31.23
N ALA A 2 59.20 59.51 -30.00
CA ALA A 2 59.14 58.42 -29.03
C ALA A 2 57.95 57.54 -29.42
N VAL A 3 58.19 56.26 -29.61
CA VAL A 3 57.14 55.27 -29.81
C VAL A 3 56.57 55.00 -28.42
N ASP A 4 55.38 55.55 -28.14
CA ASP A 4 54.63 55.24 -26.93
C ASP A 4 54.36 53.74 -26.88
N ASP A 5 54.86 53.09 -25.84
CA ASP A 5 54.74 51.65 -25.63
C ASP A 5 53.27 51.32 -25.31
N PRO A 6 52.54 50.65 -26.22
CA PRO A 6 51.09 50.45 -26.07
C PRO A 6 50.73 49.57 -24.87
N LEU A 7 51.71 48.85 -24.32
CA LEU A 7 51.57 48.00 -23.15
C LEU A 7 51.48 48.78 -21.84
N ALA A 8 51.91 50.05 -21.80
CA ALA A 8 51.80 50.91 -20.62
C ALA A 8 50.34 51.29 -20.28
N THR A 9 49.40 51.04 -21.19
CA THR A 9 47.97 51.36 -21.05
C THR A 9 47.12 50.16 -20.62
N LEU A 10 47.72 48.98 -20.46
CA LEU A 10 47.03 47.81 -19.91
C LEU A 10 46.89 48.00 -18.40
N ALA A 11 45.80 48.67 -18.01
CA ALA A 11 45.35 48.63 -16.63
C ALA A 11 45.08 47.17 -16.24
N ASP A 12 45.69 46.76 -15.14
CA ASP A 12 45.61 45.41 -14.59
C ASP A 12 44.12 45.01 -14.44
N ILE A 13 43.69 43.99 -15.20
CA ILE A 13 42.30 43.54 -15.20
C ILE A 13 42.08 42.78 -13.90
N GLN A 14 41.57 43.48 -12.88
CA GLN A 14 41.18 42.85 -11.63
C GLN A 14 40.02 41.89 -11.91
N GLU A 15 40.25 40.59 -11.69
CA GLU A 15 39.18 39.61 -11.67
C GLU A 15 38.21 39.95 -10.52
N PRO A 16 36.90 40.02 -10.75
CA PRO A 16 35.96 40.24 -9.66
C PRO A 16 36.05 39.04 -8.73
N ALA A 17 36.34 39.30 -7.45
CA ALA A 17 36.28 38.29 -6.41
C ALA A 17 34.91 37.61 -6.49
N ILE A 18 34.89 36.30 -6.74
CA ILE A 18 33.69 35.49 -6.76
C ILE A 18 33.28 35.25 -5.29
N ASP A 19 32.96 36.32 -4.59
CA ASP A 19 32.56 36.30 -3.19
C ASP A 19 31.03 36.22 -3.12
N ALA A 20 30.54 35.01 -3.36
CA ALA A 20 29.29 34.59 -2.74
C ALA A 20 29.31 33.06 -2.66
N LEU A 21 29.77 32.55 -1.51
CA LEU A 21 29.36 31.23 -1.05
C LEU A 21 27.82 31.23 -1.01
N TRP A 22 27.21 30.74 -2.08
CA TRP A 22 25.76 30.71 -2.35
C TRP A 22 24.93 30.15 -1.18
N PHE A 23 25.57 29.43 -0.26
CA PHE A 23 25.04 28.88 0.97
C PHE A 23 24.62 29.92 2.03
N GLU A 24 25.18 31.14 2.02
CA GLU A 24 24.82 32.19 3.00
C GLU A 24 23.52 32.93 2.67
N ARG A 25 22.93 32.68 1.50
CA ARG A 25 21.63 33.26 1.15
C ARG A 25 20.54 32.56 1.97
N PRO A 26 19.77 33.27 2.81
CA PRO A 26 18.72 32.66 3.63
C PRO A 26 17.65 31.93 2.79
N LEU A 27 17.49 32.32 1.53
CA LEU A 27 16.63 31.67 0.56
C LEU A 27 17.04 30.21 0.26
N VAL A 28 18.34 29.91 0.28
CA VAL A 28 18.87 28.55 0.03
C VAL A 28 18.54 27.60 1.18
N TRP A 29 18.61 28.10 2.42
CA TRP A 29 18.16 27.36 3.60
C TRP A 29 16.66 27.07 3.57
N LEU A 30 15.86 28.05 3.13
CA LEU A 30 14.41 27.86 2.99
C LEU A 30 14.08 26.84 1.90
N ALA A 31 14.80 26.87 0.78
CA ALA A 31 14.69 25.87 -0.28
C ALA A 31 15.11 24.47 0.19
N LEU A 32 16.21 24.35 0.95
CA LEU A 32 16.65 23.08 1.54
C LEU A 32 15.64 22.52 2.54
N LEU A 33 15.05 23.36 3.38
CA LEU A 33 14.03 22.96 4.36
C LEU A 33 12.77 22.46 3.63
N LEU A 34 12.33 23.19 2.60
CA LEU A 34 11.18 22.79 1.79
C LEU A 34 11.45 21.47 1.04
N LEU A 35 12.65 21.29 0.49
CA LEU A 35 13.07 20.03 -0.11
C LEU A 35 13.01 18.89 0.93
N LEU A 36 13.53 19.11 2.13
CA LEU A 36 13.54 18.12 3.21
C LEU A 36 12.12 17.73 3.62
N VAL A 37 11.21 18.71 3.78
CA VAL A 37 9.79 18.45 4.06
C VAL A 37 9.15 17.63 2.95
N LEU A 38 9.44 17.95 1.68
CA LEU A 38 8.90 17.23 0.53
C LEU A 38 9.41 15.79 0.48
N VAL A 39 10.69 15.56 0.78
CA VAL A 39 11.28 14.22 0.90
C VAL A 39 10.62 13.44 2.03
N VAL A 40 10.53 14.01 3.23
CA VAL A 40 9.87 13.37 4.38
C VAL A 40 8.42 13.03 4.05
N TYR A 41 7.69 13.96 3.44
CA TYR A 41 6.30 13.75 3.01
C TYR A 41 6.20 12.62 1.98
N ALA A 42 7.07 12.59 0.97
CA ALA A 42 7.10 11.55 -0.05
C ALA A 42 7.40 10.16 0.56
N VAL A 43 8.36 10.10 1.49
CA VAL A 43 8.70 8.88 2.23
C VAL A 43 7.51 8.42 3.07
N LEU A 44 6.88 9.30 3.84
CA LEU A 44 5.70 8.97 4.64
C LEU A 44 4.54 8.48 3.77
N LYS A 45 4.27 9.15 2.65
CA LYS A 45 3.22 8.75 1.71
C LYS A 45 3.50 7.38 1.11
N ARG A 46 4.74 7.11 0.69
CA ARG A 46 5.14 5.78 0.22
C ARG A 46 5.06 4.72 1.32
N TYR A 47 5.46 5.06 2.53
CA TYR A 47 5.38 4.16 3.67
C TYR A 47 3.94 3.79 4.00
N GLN A 48 3.02 4.76 3.99
CA GLN A 48 1.59 4.51 4.14
C GLN A 48 1.05 3.62 3.02
N GLN A 49 1.42 3.88 1.76
CA GLN A 49 1.04 3.01 0.63
C GLN A 49 1.58 1.58 0.80
N PHE A 50 2.79 1.43 1.31
CA PHE A 50 3.40 0.11 1.54
C PHE A 50 2.71 -0.63 2.70
N GLN A 51 2.45 0.05 3.82
CA GLN A 51 1.70 -0.49 4.95
C GLN A 51 0.30 -0.96 4.54
N GLN A 52 -0.34 -0.28 3.60
CA GLN A 52 -1.63 -0.70 3.06
C GLN A 52 -1.54 -2.02 2.24
N GLN A 53 -0.37 -2.41 1.74
CA GLN A 53 -0.20 -3.66 0.98
C GLN A 53 0.27 -4.83 1.85
N ALA A 54 0.93 -4.56 2.98
CA ALA A 54 1.40 -5.56 3.93
C ALA A 54 0.32 -6.59 4.36
N PRO A 55 -0.90 -6.20 4.81
CA PRO A 55 -1.88 -7.17 5.29
C PRO A 55 -2.37 -8.12 4.19
N ARG A 56 -2.40 -7.65 2.94
CA ARG A 56 -2.74 -8.49 1.79
C ARG A 56 -1.67 -9.55 1.55
N ARG A 57 -0.39 -9.15 1.58
CA ARG A 57 0.73 -10.07 1.36
C ARG A 57 0.78 -11.12 2.47
N GLU A 58 0.55 -10.73 3.71
CA GLU A 58 0.46 -11.64 4.85
C GLU A 58 -0.71 -12.61 4.72
N ALA A 59 -1.91 -12.12 4.39
CA ALA A 59 -3.08 -12.98 4.22
C ALA A 59 -2.90 -14.00 3.09
N LEU A 60 -2.33 -13.59 1.95
CA LEU A 60 -2.01 -14.50 0.85
C LEU A 60 -0.93 -15.52 1.23
N ALA A 61 0.11 -15.10 1.96
CA ALA A 61 1.15 -16.02 2.44
C ALA A 61 0.59 -17.05 3.43
N LEU A 62 -0.30 -16.64 4.34
CA LEU A 62 -1.00 -17.56 5.25
C LEU A 62 -1.88 -18.54 4.47
N LEU A 63 -2.60 -18.04 3.46
CA LEU A 63 -3.47 -18.85 2.62
C LEU A 63 -2.67 -19.88 1.81
N GLN A 64 -1.44 -19.57 1.39
CA GLN A 64 -0.56 -20.53 0.72
C GLN A 64 0.00 -21.60 1.68
N ARG A 65 0.24 -21.25 2.94
CA ARG A 65 0.77 -22.16 3.97
C ARG A 65 -0.27 -23.14 4.51
N LEU A 66 -1.56 -22.87 4.32
CA LEU A 66 -2.61 -23.79 4.76
C LEU A 66 -2.51 -25.15 4.05
N PRO A 67 -2.64 -26.27 4.80
CA PRO A 67 -2.67 -27.61 4.22
C PRO A 67 -3.91 -27.78 3.32
N ALA A 68 -3.91 -28.79 2.46
CA ALA A 68 -5.06 -29.10 1.61
C ALA A 68 -6.32 -29.48 2.40
N GLN A 69 -6.14 -29.96 3.64
CA GLN A 69 -7.20 -30.39 4.57
C GLN A 69 -7.65 -29.27 5.52
N CYS A 70 -7.45 -28.01 5.13
CA CYS A 70 -7.81 -26.87 5.97
C CYS A 70 -9.32 -26.80 6.22
N THR A 71 -9.70 -26.25 7.38
CA THR A 71 -11.11 -26.08 7.74
C THR A 71 -11.67 -24.74 7.25
N ALA A 72 -12.99 -24.64 7.12
CA ALA A 72 -13.65 -23.39 6.74
C ALA A 72 -13.40 -22.27 7.78
N SER A 73 -13.23 -22.63 9.05
CA SER A 73 -12.92 -21.70 10.13
C SER A 73 -11.51 -21.10 9.99
N GLU A 74 -10.50 -21.88 9.59
CA GLU A 74 -9.14 -21.38 9.35
C GLU A 74 -9.11 -20.35 8.21
N LEU A 75 -9.80 -20.63 7.10
CA LEU A 75 -9.92 -19.69 5.98
C LEU A 75 -10.62 -18.39 6.41
N THR A 76 -11.66 -18.51 7.23
CA THR A 76 -12.40 -17.36 7.77
C THR A 76 -11.58 -16.59 8.80
N GLU A 77 -10.72 -17.25 9.58
CA GLU A 77 -9.81 -16.59 10.50
C GLU A 77 -8.77 -15.76 9.75
N ILE A 78 -8.24 -16.26 8.63
CA ILE A 78 -7.35 -15.48 7.75
C ILE A 78 -8.07 -14.23 7.23
N LEU A 79 -9.31 -14.37 6.78
CA LEU A 79 -10.12 -13.23 6.37
C LEU A 79 -10.29 -12.22 7.52
N LYS A 80 -10.66 -12.67 8.71
CA LYS A 80 -10.83 -11.80 9.89
C LYS A 80 -9.52 -11.11 10.28
N ARG A 81 -8.38 -11.80 10.22
CA ARG A 81 -7.05 -11.21 10.46
C ARG A 81 -6.74 -10.13 9.43
N TYR A 82 -7.05 -10.35 8.15
CA TYR A 82 -6.93 -9.35 7.10
C TYR A 82 -7.80 -8.11 7.37
N LEU A 83 -9.08 -8.31 7.72
CA LEU A 83 -10.02 -7.23 8.05
C LEU A 83 -9.55 -6.43 9.28
N LYS A 84 -9.03 -7.11 10.31
CA LYS A 84 -8.46 -6.48 11.51
C LYS A 84 -7.23 -5.64 11.16
N ALA A 85 -6.33 -6.15 10.34
CA ALA A 85 -5.13 -5.43 9.91
C ALA A 85 -5.46 -4.22 9.02
N ARG A 86 -6.63 -4.25 8.35
CA ARG A 86 -7.22 -3.12 7.62
C ARG A 86 -7.99 -2.13 8.49
N GLN A 87 -8.02 -2.34 9.81
CA GLN A 87 -8.76 -1.51 10.77
C GLN A 87 -10.25 -1.38 10.43
N LEU A 88 -10.84 -2.40 9.81
CA LEU A 88 -12.29 -2.42 9.60
C LEU A 88 -13.02 -2.52 10.94
N PRO A 89 -14.27 -2.02 11.01
CA PRO A 89 -15.01 -1.94 12.26
C PRO A 89 -15.12 -3.31 12.94
N VAL A 90 -15.07 -3.27 14.27
CA VAL A 90 -15.09 -4.45 15.14
C VAL A 90 -16.32 -5.34 14.87
N THR A 91 -17.41 -4.75 14.37
CA THR A 91 -18.63 -5.46 13.98
C THR A 91 -18.38 -6.58 12.96
N LEU A 92 -17.45 -6.39 12.02
CA LEU A 92 -17.10 -7.42 11.03
C LEU A 92 -16.20 -8.52 11.61
N LEU A 93 -15.49 -8.26 12.71
CA LEU A 93 -14.66 -9.26 13.37
C LEU A 93 -15.51 -10.25 14.19
N SER A 94 -16.60 -9.75 14.79
CA SER A 94 -17.61 -10.55 15.48
C SER A 94 -18.74 -11.05 14.58
N ALA A 95 -18.73 -10.70 13.28
CA ALA A 95 -19.79 -11.04 12.35
C ALA A 95 -19.99 -12.55 12.19
N THR A 96 -21.24 -12.93 11.98
CA THR A 96 -21.65 -14.29 11.60
C THR A 96 -21.17 -14.61 10.18
N PRO A 97 -21.02 -15.90 9.82
CA PRO A 97 -20.64 -16.25 8.45
C PRO A 97 -21.59 -15.68 7.36
N SER A 98 -22.87 -15.50 7.67
CA SER A 98 -23.86 -14.91 6.75
C SER A 98 -23.63 -13.41 6.51
N GLU A 99 -23.19 -12.68 7.54
CA GLU A 99 -22.87 -11.26 7.45
C GLU A 99 -21.55 -11.04 6.72
N LEU A 100 -20.57 -11.92 6.98
CA LEU A 100 -19.33 -11.95 6.21
C LEU A 100 -19.58 -12.25 4.73
N GLN A 101 -20.47 -13.21 4.42
CA GLN A 101 -20.84 -13.50 3.04
C GLN A 101 -21.45 -12.27 2.36
N ARG A 102 -22.42 -11.61 3.00
CA ARG A 102 -23.03 -10.37 2.49
C ARG A 102 -21.99 -9.27 2.29
N PHE A 103 -21.06 -9.10 3.22
CA PHE A 103 -19.97 -8.14 3.09
C PHE A 103 -19.07 -8.44 1.89
N LEU A 104 -18.68 -9.71 1.71
CA LEU A 104 -17.84 -10.16 0.60
C LEU A 104 -18.53 -9.98 -0.75
N GLU A 105 -19.81 -10.33 -0.85
CA GLU A 105 -20.64 -10.14 -2.05
C GLU A 105 -20.81 -8.65 -2.37
N HIS A 106 -21.05 -7.80 -1.37
CA HIS A 106 -21.17 -6.36 -1.57
C HIS A 106 -19.87 -5.77 -2.12
N ASN A 107 -18.74 -6.14 -1.52
CA ASN A 107 -17.42 -5.63 -1.92
C ASN A 107 -16.94 -6.24 -3.25
N SER A 108 -17.38 -7.45 -3.63
CA SER A 108 -17.02 -8.04 -4.92
C SER A 108 -17.79 -7.48 -6.11
N ARG A 109 -18.94 -6.81 -5.93
CA ARG A 109 -19.78 -6.24 -7.03
C ARG A 109 -19.11 -5.16 -7.87
N GLY A 110 -18.00 -4.58 -7.41
CA GLY A 110 -17.21 -3.59 -8.17
C GLY A 110 -15.88 -4.11 -8.68
N SER A 111 -15.55 -5.38 -8.43
CA SER A 111 -14.32 -5.99 -8.93
C SER A 111 -14.51 -6.43 -10.37
N ALA A 112 -13.48 -6.28 -11.21
CA ALA A 112 -13.53 -6.72 -12.62
C ALA A 112 -13.72 -8.23 -12.80
N GLU A 113 -13.66 -9.00 -11.71
CA GLU A 113 -13.80 -10.45 -11.69
C GLU A 113 -15.09 -10.84 -10.96
N ASP A 114 -15.98 -11.57 -11.65
CA ASP A 114 -17.21 -12.14 -11.07
C ASP A 114 -16.85 -13.30 -10.14
N ILE A 115 -16.51 -12.97 -8.89
CA ILE A 115 -16.16 -13.95 -7.86
C ILE A 115 -17.46 -14.51 -7.27
N ARG A 116 -17.73 -15.79 -7.55
CA ARG A 116 -18.84 -16.53 -6.93
C ARG A 116 -18.39 -17.11 -5.60
N TRP A 117 -18.98 -16.61 -4.52
CA TRP A 117 -18.72 -17.10 -3.17
C TRP A 117 -19.52 -18.39 -2.89
N PRO A 118 -18.91 -19.43 -2.33
CA PRO A 118 -19.65 -20.57 -1.81
C PRO A 118 -20.44 -20.17 -0.55
N ASP A 119 -21.49 -20.93 -0.23
CA ASP A 119 -22.29 -20.71 0.96
C ASP A 119 -21.45 -20.90 2.23
N LEU A 120 -21.12 -19.79 2.90
CA LEU A 120 -20.27 -19.80 4.09
C LEU A 120 -20.98 -20.38 5.32
N MET A 121 -22.31 -20.32 5.38
CA MET A 121 -23.07 -20.97 6.44
C MET A 121 -22.99 -22.48 6.30
N ALA A 122 -23.22 -23.02 5.09
CA ALA A 122 -23.11 -24.45 4.82
C ALA A 122 -21.71 -24.99 5.17
N LEU A 123 -20.66 -24.27 4.76
CA LEU A 123 -19.26 -24.64 5.01
C LEU A 123 -18.87 -24.68 6.50
N HIS A 124 -19.51 -23.91 7.38
CA HIS A 124 -19.18 -23.88 8.82
C HIS A 124 -20.02 -24.85 9.66
N TYR A 125 -21.25 -25.13 9.23
CA TYR A 125 -22.18 -25.96 10.01
C TYR A 125 -22.26 -27.40 9.53
N GLN A 126 -21.83 -27.72 8.30
CA GLN A 126 -21.77 -29.10 7.83
C GLN A 126 -20.59 -29.84 8.46
N ARG A 127 -20.87 -31.06 8.92
CA ARG A 127 -19.88 -31.93 9.58
C ARG A 127 -18.93 -32.61 8.60
N ASP A 128 -19.44 -32.96 7.42
CA ASP A 128 -18.66 -33.46 6.28
C ASP A 128 -18.71 -32.41 5.17
N VAL A 129 -17.76 -31.49 5.20
CA VAL A 129 -17.59 -30.51 4.15
C VAL A 129 -16.78 -31.15 3.03
N ASP A 130 -17.33 -31.10 1.81
CA ASP A 130 -16.62 -31.58 0.63
C ASP A 130 -15.33 -30.76 0.41
N ALA A 131 -14.22 -31.46 0.20
CA ALA A 131 -12.92 -30.86 -0.09
C ALA A 131 -12.99 -29.94 -1.32
N ALA A 132 -13.87 -30.24 -2.28
CA ALA A 132 -14.08 -29.38 -3.45
C ALA A 132 -14.67 -28.00 -3.07
N GLN A 133 -15.58 -27.95 -2.10
CA GLN A 133 -16.18 -26.69 -1.63
C GLN A 133 -15.16 -25.86 -0.84
N LEU A 134 -14.35 -26.50 0.01
CA LEU A 134 -13.25 -25.82 0.72
C LEU A 134 -12.20 -25.27 -0.24
N GLN A 135 -11.86 -26.03 -1.27
CA GLN A 135 -10.92 -25.58 -2.30
C GLN A 135 -11.51 -24.42 -3.11
N SER A 136 -12.80 -24.45 -3.44
CA SER A 136 -13.49 -23.33 -4.08
C SER A 136 -13.50 -22.07 -3.20
N TYR A 137 -13.73 -22.22 -1.89
CA TYR A 137 -13.64 -21.11 -0.94
C TYR A 137 -12.23 -20.53 -0.89
N ARG A 138 -11.21 -21.39 -0.76
CA ARG A 138 -9.80 -20.98 -0.75
C ARG A 138 -9.41 -20.22 -2.02
N GLN A 139 -9.84 -20.69 -3.19
CA GLN A 139 -9.58 -20.03 -4.47
C GLN A 139 -10.30 -18.68 -4.59
N SER A 140 -11.57 -18.61 -4.19
CA SER A 140 -12.35 -17.37 -4.21
C SER A 140 -11.75 -16.33 -3.28
N LEU A 141 -11.34 -16.74 -2.08
CA LEU A 141 -10.65 -15.89 -1.12
C LEU A 141 -9.29 -15.39 -1.64
N ALA A 142 -8.51 -16.26 -2.28
CA ALA A 142 -7.24 -15.87 -2.89
C ALA A 142 -7.43 -14.86 -4.03
N ARG A 143 -8.41 -15.08 -4.92
CA ARG A 143 -8.73 -14.16 -6.01
C ARG A 143 -9.19 -12.81 -5.46
N TRP A 144 -10.11 -12.81 -4.50
CA TRP A 144 -10.57 -11.59 -3.85
C TRP A 144 -9.43 -10.80 -3.22
N LEU A 145 -8.58 -11.44 -2.39
CA LEU A 145 -7.41 -10.79 -1.80
C LEU A 145 -6.44 -10.23 -2.84
N SER A 146 -6.37 -10.85 -4.03
CA SER A 146 -5.46 -10.43 -5.10
C SER A 146 -6.00 -9.29 -5.97
N HIS A 147 -7.31 -9.16 -6.14
CA HIS A 147 -7.89 -8.18 -7.05
C HIS A 147 -8.60 -7.03 -6.35
N HIS A 148 -8.93 -7.18 -5.06
CA HIS A 148 -9.72 -6.17 -4.40
C HIS A 148 -8.96 -4.84 -4.23
N PRO A 149 -9.55 -3.71 -4.65
CA PRO A 149 -8.99 -2.38 -4.41
C PRO A 149 -8.86 -2.11 -2.90
N TRP A 150 -7.94 -1.21 -2.54
CA TRP A 150 -7.61 -0.87 -1.16
C TRP A 150 -8.74 -0.17 -0.38
N VAL A 151 -9.84 0.21 -1.05
CA VAL A 151 -11.02 0.81 -0.43
C VAL A 151 -12.06 -0.27 -0.22
N LEU A 152 -12.32 -0.62 1.05
CA LEU A 152 -13.42 -1.50 1.43
C LEU A 152 -14.57 -0.62 1.90
N THR A 153 -15.76 -0.80 1.33
CA THR A 153 -16.96 -0.08 1.73
C THR A 153 -17.80 -0.96 2.62
N LEU A 154 -18.36 -0.35 3.68
CA LEU A 154 -19.35 -1.02 4.50
C LEU A 154 -20.69 -1.04 3.74
N PRO A 155 -21.41 -2.17 3.74
CA PRO A 155 -22.73 -2.27 3.14
C PRO A 155 -23.78 -1.42 3.87
#